data_AF-A0A0C2I7A0-F1
#
_entry.id   AF-A0A0C2I7A0-F1
#
_cell.length_a   1.000
_cell.length_b   1.000
_cell.length_c   1.000
_cell.angle_alpha   90.00
_cell.angle_beta   90.00
_cell.angle_gamma   90.00
#
_symmetry.space_group_name_H-M   'P 1'
#
loop_
_entity.id
_entity.type
_entity.pdbx_description
1 polymer ?
#
loop_
_entity_poly.entity_id
_entity_poly.type
_entity_poly.pdbx_seq_one_letter_code
_entity_poly.pdbx_strand_id
1 'polypeptide(L)'
;MRIKDSLYIDDSVLWTSRRGRIVVLKKWIAEIMEMAHNNLGHFGRRGTLDIIYQRIYWPRMSKTVQTWNKSCRKCAEYNSPSSNFESKVVKLMYESLVIKRLRTSTYLPKYDGITERANRTIVQMPSKTLETDAE
;
A
#
# COMPACT_ATOMS: atom_id res chain seq x y z
N MET A 1 -1.38 0.17 -28.03
CA MET A 1 -2.04 -0.55 -26.91
C MET A 1 -1.67 -2.02 -27.04
N ARG A 2 -0.78 -2.56 -26.19
CA ARG A 2 -0.37 -3.98 -26.26
C ARG A 2 -1.23 -4.80 -25.30
N ILE A 3 -2.21 -5.52 -25.83
CA ILE A 3 -2.93 -6.54 -25.08
C ILE A 3 -2.02 -7.77 -25.10
N LYS A 4 -1.61 -8.27 -23.93
CA LYS A 4 -0.70 -9.42 -23.81
C LYS A 4 -1.41 -10.76 -24.01
N ASP A 5 -2.74 -10.77 -23.84
CA ASP A 5 -3.59 -11.94 -24.01
C ASP A 5 -4.44 -11.74 -25.28
N SER A 6 -4.67 -12.80 -26.03
CA SER A 6 -5.75 -12.83 -27.04
C SER A 6 -7.11 -12.72 -26.34
N LEU A 7 -8.10 -12.19 -27.07
CA LEU A 7 -9.46 -12.01 -26.58
C LEU A 7 -10.44 -12.82 -27.43
N TYR A 8 -11.51 -13.32 -26.83
CA TYR A 8 -12.58 -14.04 -27.51
C TYR A 8 -13.94 -13.64 -26.93
N ILE A 9 -15.01 -13.86 -27.70
CA ILE A 9 -16.37 -13.59 -27.27
C ILE A 9 -17.07 -14.93 -27.05
N ASP A 10 -17.80 -15.05 -25.95
CA ASP A 10 -18.61 -16.21 -25.59
C ASP A 10 -19.86 -15.71 -24.87
N ASP A 11 -21.05 -16.15 -25.30
CA ASP A 11 -22.36 -15.68 -24.81
C ASP A 11 -22.48 -14.15 -24.71
N SER A 12 -22.04 -13.43 -25.75
CA SER A 12 -22.01 -11.95 -25.81
C SER A 12 -21.10 -11.28 -24.76
N VAL A 13 -20.27 -12.06 -24.05
CA VAL A 13 -19.29 -11.57 -23.07
C VAL A 13 -17.89 -11.64 -23.68
N LEU A 14 -17.07 -10.62 -23.44
CA LEU A 14 -15.69 -10.58 -23.88
C LEU A 14 -14.78 -11.19 -22.81
N TRP A 15 -13.89 -12.11 -23.21
CA TRP A 15 -13.04 -12.89 -22.31
C TRP A 15 -11.56 -12.80 -22.70
N THR A 16 -10.68 -13.04 -21.72
CA THR A 16 -9.24 -13.25 -21.98
C THR A 16 -8.93 -14.72 -22.23
N SER A 17 -8.26 -15.03 -23.35
CA SER A 17 -7.98 -16.42 -23.75
C SER A 17 -7.10 -17.17 -22.76
N ARG A 18 -6.11 -16.52 -22.15
CA ARG A 18 -5.13 -17.20 -21.30
C ARG A 18 -5.64 -17.51 -19.89
N ARG A 19 -6.48 -16.63 -19.33
CA ARG A 19 -6.86 -16.65 -17.91
C ARG A 19 -8.35 -16.79 -17.68
N GLY A 20 -9.17 -16.83 -18.73
CA GLY A 20 -10.62 -16.96 -18.60
C GLY A 20 -11.26 -15.86 -17.77
N ARG A 21 -10.79 -14.61 -17.91
CA ARG A 21 -11.33 -13.46 -17.14
C ARG A 21 -12.27 -12.64 -18.01
N ILE A 22 -13.36 -12.17 -17.41
CA ILE A 22 -14.31 -11.29 -18.06
C ILE A 22 -13.68 -9.92 -18.27
N VAL A 23 -13.75 -9.41 -19.50
CA VAL A 23 -13.27 -8.07 -19.83
C VAL A 23 -14.36 -7.05 -19.51
N VAL A 24 -14.07 -6.13 -18.60
CA VAL A 24 -15.02 -5.12 -18.12
C VAL A 24 -14.78 -3.77 -18.78
N LEU A 25 -15.89 -3.08 -19.10
CA LEU A 25 -15.88 -1.74 -19.68
C LEU A 25 -15.57 -0.68 -18.62
N LYS A 26 -15.06 0.47 -19.08
CA LYS A 26 -14.66 1.58 -18.19
C LYS A 26 -15.77 2.05 -17.25
N LYS A 27 -17.02 2.04 -17.70
CA LYS A 27 -18.17 2.50 -16.90
C LYS A 27 -18.41 1.67 -15.62
N TRP A 28 -17.99 0.41 -15.60
CA TRP A 28 -18.17 -0.48 -14.45
C TRP A 28 -17.00 -0.44 -13.46
N ILE A 29 -15.87 0.18 -13.84
CA ILE A 29 -14.65 0.18 -13.02
C ILE A 29 -14.90 0.82 -11.66
N ALA A 30 -15.66 1.92 -11.60
CA ALA A 30 -15.92 2.62 -10.34
C ALA A 30 -16.68 1.73 -9.34
N GLU A 31 -17.71 1.02 -9.81
CA GLU A 31 -18.50 0.11 -8.99
C GLU A 31 -17.68 -1.10 -8.50
N ILE A 32 -16.85 -1.66 -9.39
CA ILE A 32 -15.90 -2.71 -9.03
C ILE A 32 -14.93 -2.23 -7.94
N MET A 33 -14.42 -1.01 -8.06
CA MET A 33 -13.49 -0.45 -7.08
C MET A 33 -14.18 -0.14 -5.75
N GLU A 34 -15.44 0.29 -5.77
CA GLU A 34 -16.24 0.48 -4.56
C GLU A 34 -16.35 -0.83 -3.77
N MET A 35 -16.72 -1.92 -4.45
CA MET A 35 -16.80 -3.24 -3.82
C MET A 35 -15.43 -3.74 -3.35
N ALA A 36 -14.43 -3.72 -4.22
CA ALA A 36 -13.12 -4.33 -3.95
C ALA A 36 -12.27 -3.55 -2.92
N HIS A 37 -12.43 -2.22 -2.85
CA HIS A 37 -11.65 -1.37 -1.97
C HIS A 37 -12.47 -0.86 -0.78
N ASN A 38 -13.64 -0.25 -0.98
CA ASN A 38 -14.36 0.40 0.13
C ASN A 38 -15.09 -0.61 1.02
N ASN A 39 -15.79 -1.59 0.42
CA ASN A 39 -16.64 -2.50 1.19
C ASN A 39 -15.86 -3.61 1.89
N LEU A 40 -14.70 -4.00 1.37
CA LEU A 40 -13.92 -5.12 1.91
C LEU A 40 -12.79 -4.72 2.87
N GLY A 41 -12.61 -3.42 3.15
CA GLY A 41 -11.68 -2.97 4.20
C GLY A 41 -10.46 -2.19 3.73
N HIS A 42 -10.58 -1.40 2.66
CA HIS A 42 -9.56 -0.44 2.22
C HIS A 42 -8.18 -1.05 1.93
N PHE A 43 -8.16 -2.25 1.35
CA PHE A 43 -6.91 -2.93 1.01
C PHE A 43 -5.96 -2.07 0.18
N GLY A 44 -4.66 -2.22 0.44
CA GLY A 44 -3.61 -1.65 -0.40
C GLY A 44 -3.62 -2.24 -1.81
N ARG A 45 -2.82 -1.65 -2.71
CA ARG A 45 -2.83 -1.97 -4.15
C ARG A 45 -2.78 -3.47 -4.46
N ARG A 46 -1.93 -4.22 -3.74
CA ARG A 46 -1.78 -5.68 -3.96
C ARG A 46 -3.06 -6.42 -3.59
N GLY A 47 -3.56 -6.26 -2.37
CA GLY A 47 -4.79 -6.94 -1.93
C GLY A 47 -6.01 -6.60 -2.78
N THR A 48 -6.17 -5.33 -3.19
CA THR A 48 -7.25 -4.94 -4.11
C THR A 48 -7.12 -5.64 -5.47
N LEU A 49 -5.89 -5.72 -6.01
CA LEU A 49 -5.63 -6.44 -7.24
C LEU A 49 -5.87 -7.94 -7.11
N ASP A 50 -5.54 -8.54 -5.97
CA ASP A 50 -5.72 -9.98 -5.77
C ASP A 50 -7.20 -10.36 -5.81
N ILE A 51 -8.09 -9.52 -5.28
CA ILE A 51 -9.55 -9.70 -5.38
C ILE A 51 -10.02 -9.56 -6.83
N ILE A 52 -9.62 -8.46 -7.48
CA ILE A 52 -10.05 -8.12 -8.84
C ILE A 52 -9.57 -9.17 -9.86
N TYR A 53 -8.32 -9.63 -9.72
CA TYR A 53 -7.70 -10.55 -10.65
C TYR A 53 -8.33 -11.94 -10.68
N GLN A 54 -9.17 -12.30 -9.71
CA GLN A 54 -9.79 -13.63 -9.71
C GLN A 54 -10.78 -13.81 -10.86
N ARG A 55 -11.51 -12.75 -11.26
CA ARG A 55 -12.67 -12.92 -12.15
C ARG A 55 -12.69 -11.96 -13.35
N ILE A 56 -12.05 -10.80 -13.23
CA ILE A 56 -12.23 -9.70 -14.18
C ILE A 56 -10.92 -9.11 -14.69
N TYR A 57 -11.00 -8.43 -15.83
CA TYR A 57 -9.88 -7.77 -16.48
C TYR A 57 -10.29 -6.46 -17.15
N TRP A 58 -9.45 -5.43 -17.03
CA TRP A 58 -9.45 -4.29 -17.94
C TRP A 58 -8.02 -3.82 -18.24
N PRO A 59 -7.79 -3.15 -19.38
CA PRO A 59 -6.49 -2.60 -19.70
C PRO A 59 -5.97 -1.65 -18.62
N ARG A 60 -4.70 -1.86 -18.23
CA ARG A 60 -3.99 -1.03 -17.24
C ARG A 60 -4.62 -1.04 -15.84
N MET A 61 -5.34 -2.10 -15.44
CA MET A 61 -6.01 -2.15 -14.13
C MET A 61 -5.10 -1.85 -12.94
N SER A 62 -3.86 -2.32 -12.96
CA SER A 62 -2.92 -2.03 -11.89
C SER A 62 -2.64 -0.54 -11.72
N LYS A 63 -2.67 0.25 -12.81
CA LYS A 63 -2.51 1.71 -12.74
C LYS A 63 -3.79 2.33 -12.17
N THR A 64 -4.95 1.90 -12.65
CA THR A 64 -6.25 2.34 -12.14
C THR A 64 -6.40 2.11 -10.64
N VAL A 65 -6.12 0.89 -10.16
CA VAL A 65 -6.16 0.54 -8.73
C VAL A 65 -5.18 1.39 -7.93
N GLN A 66 -3.96 1.59 -8.44
CA GLN A 66 -2.98 2.44 -7.75
C GLN A 66 -3.48 3.88 -7.60
N THR A 67 -4.04 4.46 -8.66
CA THR A 67 -4.60 5.81 -8.63
C THR A 67 -5.75 5.90 -7.64
N TRP A 68 -6.66 4.93 -7.65
CA TRP A 68 -7.80 4.89 -6.73
C TRP A 68 -7.39 4.82 -5.26
N ASN A 69 -6.47 3.90 -4.91
CA ASN A 69 -6.01 3.76 -3.53
C ASN A 69 -5.29 5.04 -3.04
N LYS A 70 -4.56 5.72 -3.93
CA LYS A 70 -3.92 7.01 -3.61
C LYS A 70 -4.93 8.14 -3.41
N SER A 71 -6.06 8.12 -4.11
CA SER A 71 -7.12 9.11 -3.94
C SER A 71 -8.08 8.80 -2.77
N CYS A 72 -7.96 7.64 -2.13
CA CYS A 72 -8.84 7.28 -1.02
C CYS A 72 -8.51 8.11 0.24
N ARG A 73 -9.43 9.00 0.61
CA ARG A 73 -9.30 9.86 1.80
C ARG A 73 -9.09 9.06 3.09
N LYS A 74 -9.87 8.00 3.32
CA LYS A 74 -9.75 7.15 4.52
C LYS A 74 -8.36 6.50 4.63
N CYS A 75 -7.82 6.02 3.50
CA CYS A 75 -6.47 5.46 3.46
C CYS A 75 -5.40 6.52 3.73
N ALA A 76 -5.56 7.73 3.17
CA ALA A 76 -4.62 8.82 3.36
C ALA A 76 -4.59 9.31 4.83
N GLU A 77 -5.75 9.35 5.49
CA GLU A 77 -5.85 9.69 6.92
C GLU A 77 -5.15 8.64 7.80
N TYR A 78 -5.43 7.35 7.57
CA TYR A 78 -4.85 6.26 8.36
C TYR A 78 -3.34 6.12 8.19
N ASN A 79 -2.83 6.22 6.95
CA ASN A 79 -1.41 6.02 6.63
C ASN A 79 -0.57 7.30 6.70
N SER A 80 -1.06 8.35 7.37
CA SER A 80 -0.31 9.58 7.52
C SER A 80 0.97 9.33 8.35
N PRO A 81 2.18 9.69 7.86
CA PRO A 81 3.46 9.33 8.51
C PRO A 81 3.63 9.82 9.95
N SER A 82 2.85 10.83 10.36
CA SER A 82 2.89 11.43 11.69
C SER A 82 1.91 10.80 12.68
N SER A 83 1.01 9.89 12.27
CA SER A 83 -0.09 9.43 13.13
C SER A 83 0.35 8.51 14.28
N ASN A 84 1.43 7.76 14.12
CA ASN A 84 1.85 6.77 15.13
C ASN A 84 2.31 7.43 16.44
N PHE A 85 3.11 8.51 16.36
CA PHE A 85 3.58 9.28 17.53
C PHE A 85 2.59 10.37 17.99
N GLU A 86 1.52 10.59 17.24
CA GLU A 86 0.46 11.56 17.53
C GLU A 86 -0.86 10.86 17.94
N SER A 87 -0.84 9.54 18.16
CA SER A 87 -2.04 8.82 18.58
C SER A 87 -2.49 9.27 19.98
N LYS A 88 -3.80 9.22 20.23
CA LYS A 88 -4.38 9.58 21.55
C LYS A 88 -3.75 8.77 22.69
N VAL A 89 -3.45 7.50 22.45
CA VAL A 89 -2.83 6.60 23.44
C VAL A 89 -1.42 7.08 23.80
N VAL A 90 -0.61 7.43 22.80
CA VAL A 90 0.76 7.93 23.01
C VAL A 90 0.73 9.28 23.74
N LYS A 91 -0.26 10.13 23.47
CA LYS A 91 -0.44 11.38 24.21
C LYS A 91 -0.77 11.16 25.70
N LEU A 92 -1.73 10.28 25.99
CA LEU A 92 -2.09 9.92 27.38
C LEU A 92 -0.92 9.28 28.13
N MET A 93 -0.10 8.49 27.43
CA MET A 93 1.12 7.90 27.99
C MET A 93 2.13 8.98 28.39
N TYR A 94 2.39 9.97 27.53
CA TYR A 94 3.28 11.08 27.87
C TYR A 94 2.77 11.90 29.05
N GLU A 95 1.46 12.15 29.12
CA GLU A 95 0.82 12.87 30.22
C GLU A 95 0.93 12.09 31.55
N SER A 96 0.68 10.77 31.51
CA SER A 96 0.75 9.90 32.70
C SER A 96 2.17 9.73 33.24
N LEU A 97 3.17 9.73 32.35
CA LEU A 97 4.58 9.55 32.70
C LEU A 97 5.32 10.87 32.93
N VAL A 98 4.64 12.02 32.83
CA VAL A 98 5.23 13.36 33.00
C VAL A 98 6.42 13.57 32.04
N ILE A 99 6.34 13.01 30.83
CA ILE A 99 7.39 13.11 29.82
C ILE A 99 7.11 14.32 28.92
N LYS A 100 8.04 15.28 28.88
CA LYS A 100 7.96 16.40 27.94
C LYS A 100 8.39 15.94 26.56
N ARG A 101 7.46 16.01 25.61
CA ARG A 101 7.75 15.71 24.20
C ARG A 101 8.51 16.86 23.56
N LEU A 102 9.67 16.54 22.98
CA LEU A 102 10.39 17.43 22.08
C LEU A 102 9.97 17.13 20.64
N ARG A 103 9.48 18.15 19.92
CA ARG A 103 9.22 18.03 18.49
C ARG A 103 10.48 18.37 17.72
N THR A 104 11.01 17.40 16.99
CA THR A 104 11.91 17.70 15.88
C THR A 104 11.09 18.37 14.78
N SER A 105 11.53 19.53 14.29
CA SER A 105 10.85 20.25 13.21
C SER A 105 10.63 19.32 12.00
N THR A 106 9.43 19.33 11.45
CA THR A 106 9.04 18.52 10.29
C THR A 106 10.03 18.72 9.14
N TYR A 107 10.48 17.61 8.54
CA TYR A 107 11.40 17.58 7.39
C TYR A 107 12.82 18.14 7.63
N LEU A 108 13.31 18.16 8.87
CA LEU A 108 14.72 18.43 9.19
C LEU A 108 15.41 17.20 9.80
N PRO A 109 15.72 16.16 9.00
CA PRO A 109 16.41 14.93 9.44
C PRO A 109 17.75 15.20 10.14
N LYS A 110 18.39 16.35 9.86
CA LYS A 110 19.64 16.78 10.49
C LYS A 110 19.59 16.82 12.03
N TYR A 111 18.43 17.06 12.65
CA TYR A 111 18.32 17.14 14.11
C TYR A 111 18.13 15.77 14.80
N ASP A 112 17.86 14.70 14.04
CA ASP A 112 17.74 13.33 14.57
C ASP A 112 18.94 12.45 14.18
N GLY A 113 20.08 13.08 13.89
CA GLY A 113 21.26 12.40 13.35
C GLY A 113 21.84 11.31 14.25
N ILE A 114 21.58 11.32 15.56
CA ILE A 114 21.98 10.23 16.47
C ILE A 114 21.15 8.98 16.18
N THR A 115 19.82 9.12 16.11
CA THR A 115 18.90 8.03 15.79
C THR A 115 19.15 7.51 14.38
N GLU A 116 19.35 8.39 13.39
CA GLU A 116 19.67 7.99 12.02
C GLU A 116 20.99 7.22 11.91
N ARG A 117 22.02 7.64 12.66
CA ARG A 117 23.31 6.93 12.75
C ARG A 117 23.14 5.56 13.42
N ALA A 118 22.42 5.50 14.53
CA ALA A 118 22.15 4.25 15.24
C ALA A 118 21.37 3.25 14.36
N ASN A 119 20.34 3.72 13.66
CA ASN A 119 19.56 2.90 12.73
C ASN A 119 20.44 2.30 11.63
N ARG A 120 21.38 3.09 11.08
CA ARG A 120 22.35 2.60 10.10
C ARG A 120 23.24 1.51 10.68
N THR A 121 23.76 1.70 11.89
CA THR A 121 24.59 0.70 12.57
C THR A 121 23.81 -0.59 12.82
N ILE A 122 22.58 -0.49 13.33
CA ILE A 122 21.71 -1.66 13.61
C ILE A 122 21.47 -2.47 12.35
N VAL A 123 21.19 -1.83 11.21
CA VAL A 123 21.00 -2.52 9.92
C VAL A 123 22.28 -3.21 9.45
N GLN A 124 23.46 -2.70 9.82
CA GLN A 124 24.75 -3.25 9.43
C GLN A 124 25.27 -4.38 10.35
N MET A 125 24.72 -4.53 11.56
CA MET A 125 25.14 -5.59 12.51
C MET A 125 24.91 -7.01 11.98
N PRO A 126 23.76 -7.36 11.38
CA PRO A 126 23.52 -8.71 10.87
C PRO A 126 24.47 -9.08 9.73
N SER A 127 24.81 -8.14 8.84
CA SER A 127 25.72 -8.38 7.72
C SER A 127 27.10 -8.84 8.19
N LYS A 128 27.62 -8.25 9.27
CA LYS A 128 28.93 -8.62 9.82
C LYS A 128 28.96 -9.94 10.56
N THR A 129 27.81 -10.41 11.05
CA THR A 129 27.74 -11.64 11.86
C THR A 129 27.52 -12.87 10.97
N LEU A 130 26.85 -12.71 9.82
CA LEU A 130 26.64 -13.80 8.87
C LEU A 130 27.85 -14.07 7.97
N GLU A 131 28.80 -13.12 7.88
CA GLU A 131 30.06 -13.29 7.16
C GLU A 131 31.09 -14.13 7.94
N THR A 132 30.93 -14.30 9.26
CA THR A 132 31.88 -15.02 10.13
C THR A 132 31.55 -16.50 10.34
N ASP A 133 30.38 -16.97 9.90
CA ASP A 133 29.92 -18.36 10.07
C ASP A 133 30.08 -19.20 8.79
N ALA A 134 30.84 -18.70 7.80
CA ALA A 134 31.03 -19.31 6.48
C ALA A 134 32.43 -19.92 6.25
N GLU A 135 33.19 -20.18 7.33
CA GLU A 135 34.47 -20.94 7.28
C GLU A 135 34.32 -22.35 7.86
#